data_AF-A0A4Y2AWD8-F1
#
_entry.id   AF-A0A4Y2AWD8-F1
#
_cell.length_a   1.000
_cell.length_b   1.000
_cell.length_c   1.000
_cell.angle_alpha   90.00
_cell.angle_beta   90.00
_cell.angle_gamma   90.00
#
_symmetry.space_group_name_H-M   'P 1'
#
loop_
_entity.id
_entity.type
_entity.pdbx_description
1 polymer ?
#
loop_
_entity_poly.entity_id
_entity_poly.type
_entity_poly.pdbx_seq_one_letter_code
_entity_poly.pdbx_strand_id
1 'polypeptide(L)'
;MKCSQNFQSFQSFKVSKKLKHPIIKVWGKSYRPLRKSCSHGDMDLEYEYSGHCELPLPWNRTMLKIKYDVEKKTGFEYNFVLLNFYESGHAKIGAHKDDEASLDQSVDIATLSFGACRDMIFSKKGCKSVRQALEAGSLLLMNEQKEWTHAIHPQLCVKEPRISLTFRRVWASLQQSLDEMERDYSIPPCKRLRRE
;
A
#
# COMPACT_ATOMS: atom_id res chain seq x y z
N MET A 1 -14.14 2.49 19.20
CA MET A 1 -13.02 1.82 19.92
C MET A 1 -11.78 2.71 19.86
N LYS A 2 -11.11 2.87 20.99
CA LYS A 2 -10.06 3.86 21.32
C LYS A 2 -8.87 3.84 20.32
N CYS A 3 -8.94 4.60 19.23
CA CYS A 3 -7.84 4.68 18.25
C CYS A 3 -6.70 5.61 18.71
N SER A 4 -7.00 6.57 19.60
CA SER A 4 -6.01 7.54 20.12
C SER A 4 -4.96 6.93 21.05
N GLN A 5 -5.30 5.89 21.82
CA GLN A 5 -4.34 5.22 22.72
C GLN A 5 -3.26 4.42 21.97
N ASN A 6 -3.50 4.04 20.71
CA ASN A 6 -2.55 3.23 19.95
C ASN A 6 -1.38 4.06 19.39
N PHE A 7 -1.56 5.35 19.10
CA PHE A 7 -0.53 6.13 18.40
C PHE A 7 0.77 6.29 19.22
N GLN A 8 0.69 6.61 20.51
CA GLN A 8 1.86 6.73 21.38
C GLN A 8 2.55 5.37 21.59
N SER A 9 1.77 4.31 21.80
CA SER A 9 2.32 2.94 21.93
C SER A 9 3.02 2.46 20.66
N PHE A 10 2.59 2.96 19.50
CA PHE A 10 3.14 2.62 18.19
C PHE A 10 4.44 3.38 17.89
N GLN A 11 4.52 4.66 18.27
CA GLN A 11 5.77 5.43 18.23
C GLN A 11 6.81 4.89 19.22
N SER A 12 6.38 4.43 20.40
CA SER A 12 7.27 3.83 21.40
C SER A 12 7.68 2.39 21.08
N PHE A 13 7.03 1.74 20.10
CA PHE A 13 7.34 0.36 19.74
C PHE A 13 8.58 0.29 18.84
N LYS A 14 9.24 -0.87 18.89
CA LYS A 14 10.45 -1.27 18.13
C LYS A 14 10.43 -1.02 16.61
N VAL A 15 9.31 -0.55 16.05
CA VAL A 15 9.12 -0.11 14.67
C VAL A 15 10.10 1.02 14.32
N SER A 16 10.33 2.00 15.20
CA SER A 16 11.20 3.15 14.86
C SER A 16 12.63 2.77 14.48
N LYS A 17 13.19 1.72 15.08
CA LYS A 17 14.54 1.19 14.76
C LYS A 17 14.62 0.47 13.42
N LYS A 18 13.48 0.03 12.86
CA LYS A 18 13.40 -0.70 11.59
C LYS A 18 13.04 0.20 10.41
N LEU A 19 12.55 1.40 10.67
CA LEU A 19 12.24 2.39 9.65
C LEU A 19 13.52 2.91 9.00
N LYS A 20 13.58 2.82 7.67
CA LYS A 20 14.68 3.34 6.87
C LYS A 20 14.16 4.32 5.84
N HIS A 21 15.01 5.22 5.35
CA HIS A 21 14.70 5.94 4.13
C HIS A 21 14.88 4.99 2.95
N PRO A 22 13.80 4.61 2.23
CA PRO A 22 13.96 3.75 1.07
C PRO A 22 14.75 4.50 0.00
N ILE A 23 15.46 3.76 -0.83
CA ILE A 23 15.90 4.25 -2.13
C ILE A 23 14.81 3.82 -3.10
N ILE A 24 14.36 4.73 -3.98
CA ILE A 24 13.40 4.42 -5.03
C ILE A 24 13.97 4.83 -6.37
N LYS A 25 13.71 4.05 -7.43
CA LYS A 25 14.06 4.43 -8.79
C LYS A 25 12.85 5.04 -9.49
N VAL A 26 12.99 6.28 -9.95
CA VAL A 26 11.98 6.99 -10.74
C VAL A 26 12.64 7.42 -12.04
N TRP A 27 12.12 6.95 -13.17
CA TRP A 27 12.69 7.19 -14.51
C TRP A 27 14.22 6.95 -14.59
N GLY A 28 14.66 5.81 -14.03
CA GLY A 28 16.07 5.40 -14.02
C GLY A 28 16.97 6.14 -13.01
N LYS A 29 16.46 7.15 -12.31
CA LYS A 29 17.20 7.91 -11.30
C LYS A 29 16.83 7.47 -9.89
N SER A 30 17.82 7.34 -9.01
CA SER A 30 17.62 6.95 -7.61
C SER A 30 17.33 8.16 -6.74
N TYR A 31 16.30 8.08 -5.92
CA TYR A 31 15.87 9.12 -4.98
C TYR A 31 15.72 8.56 -3.57
N ARG A 32 16.00 9.39 -2.56
CA ARG A 32 15.71 9.08 -1.15
C ARG A 32 14.55 9.94 -0.67
N PRO A 33 13.35 9.38 -0.49
CA PRO A 33 12.22 10.11 0.06
C PRO A 33 12.47 10.58 1.49
N LEU A 34 11.86 11.70 1.87
CA LEU A 34 11.90 12.20 3.26
C LEU A 34 11.05 11.37 4.23
N ARG A 35 10.18 10.50 3.71
CA ARG A 35 9.47 9.51 4.53
C ARG A 35 10.38 8.33 4.84
N LYS A 36 10.17 7.70 5.98
CA LYS A 36 10.77 6.41 6.31
C LYS A 36 9.76 5.30 6.12
N SER A 37 10.21 4.10 5.78
CA SER A 37 9.35 2.94 5.58
C SER A 37 9.97 1.66 6.11
N CYS A 38 9.10 0.69 6.38
CA CYS A 38 9.43 -0.72 6.54
C CYS A 38 8.21 -1.54 6.14
N SER A 39 8.40 -2.81 5.83
CA SER A 39 7.31 -3.73 5.52
C SER A 39 7.24 -4.87 6.53
N HIS A 40 6.03 -5.41 6.73
CA HIS A 40 5.81 -6.68 7.39
C HIS A 40 5.00 -7.59 6.45
N GLY A 41 5.20 -8.90 6.57
CA GLY A 41 4.59 -9.84 5.65
C GLY A 41 4.89 -11.28 6.02
N ASP A 42 4.27 -12.19 5.28
CA ASP A 42 4.51 -13.62 5.41
C ASP A 42 5.94 -13.97 4.97
N MET A 43 6.53 -15.02 5.56
CA MET A 43 7.98 -15.27 5.47
C MET A 43 8.48 -15.58 4.05
N ASP A 44 7.61 -16.03 3.15
CA ASP A 44 7.95 -16.45 1.78
C ASP A 44 7.55 -15.40 0.72
N LEU A 45 7.24 -14.17 1.14
CA LEU A 45 6.91 -13.09 0.22
C LEU A 45 8.15 -12.28 -0.15
N GLU A 46 8.53 -12.33 -1.42
CA GLU A 46 9.33 -11.28 -2.02
C GLU A 46 8.39 -10.19 -2.54
N TYR A 47 8.63 -8.95 -2.10
CA TYR A 47 7.86 -7.81 -2.55
C TYR A 47 8.77 -6.83 -3.29
N GLU A 48 8.44 -6.58 -4.56
CA GLU A 48 9.08 -5.57 -5.38
C GLU A 48 8.30 -4.25 -5.30
N TYR A 49 8.98 -3.19 -4.89
CA TYR A 49 8.45 -1.82 -4.94
C TYR A 49 9.43 -0.89 -5.67
N SER A 50 8.98 -0.28 -6.76
CA SER A 50 9.76 0.72 -7.50
C SER A 50 11.16 0.24 -7.91
N GLY A 51 11.30 -1.05 -8.24
CA GLY A 51 12.56 -1.71 -8.63
C GLY A 51 13.48 -2.11 -7.46
N HIS A 52 12.95 -2.12 -6.22
CA HIS A 52 13.64 -2.61 -5.04
C HIS A 52 12.90 -3.82 -4.45
N CYS A 53 13.58 -4.96 -4.38
CA CYS A 53 13.12 -6.13 -3.63
C CYS A 53 13.69 -6.06 -2.21
N GLU A 54 12.82 -6.05 -1.20
CA GLU A 54 13.21 -6.22 0.20
C GLU A 54 12.27 -7.25 0.83
N LEU A 55 12.85 -8.25 1.51
CA LEU A 55 12.06 -9.21 2.28
C LEU A 55 11.35 -8.47 3.42
N PRO A 56 10.03 -8.65 3.57
CA PRO A 56 9.31 -8.04 4.66
C PRO A 56 9.77 -8.60 6.00
N LEU A 57 9.66 -7.79 7.05
CA LEU A 57 9.89 -8.26 8.41
C LEU A 57 8.78 -9.25 8.80
N PRO A 58 9.09 -10.28 9.60
CA PRO A 58 8.05 -11.17 10.10
C PRO A 58 7.02 -10.38 10.91
N TRP A 59 5.76 -10.78 10.82
CA TRP A 59 4.69 -10.16 11.58
C TRP A 59 4.96 -10.20 13.08
N ASN A 60 4.84 -9.06 13.75
CA ASN A 60 4.84 -9.01 15.21
C ASN A 60 3.38 -9.03 15.75
N ARG A 61 3.22 -9.33 17.04
CA ARG A 61 1.91 -9.45 17.70
C ARG A 61 1.00 -8.21 17.49
N THR A 62 1.57 -7.01 17.53
CA THR A 62 0.82 -5.77 17.31
C THR A 62 0.34 -5.67 15.87
N MET A 63 1.20 -5.98 14.89
CA MET A 63 0.83 -5.97 13.47
C MET A 63 -0.21 -7.03 13.14
N LEU A 64 -0.11 -8.25 13.69
CA LEU A 64 -1.12 -9.29 13.51
C LEU A 64 -2.49 -8.85 14.02
N LYS A 65 -2.54 -8.19 15.19
CA LYS A 65 -3.79 -7.68 15.74
C LYS A 65 -4.42 -6.63 14.83
N ILE A 66 -3.64 -5.66 14.36
CA ILE A 66 -4.14 -4.61 13.47
C ILE A 66 -4.59 -5.23 12.13
N LYS A 67 -3.80 -6.14 11.57
CA LYS A 67 -4.13 -6.90 10.36
C LYS A 67 -5.50 -7.56 10.53
N TYR A 68 -5.70 -8.35 11.58
CA TYR A 68 -6.97 -9.02 11.85
C TYR A 68 -8.15 -8.03 11.97
N ASP A 69 -7.97 -6.91 12.67
CA ASP A 69 -9.02 -5.88 12.80
C ASP A 69 -9.37 -5.22 11.46
N VAL A 70 -8.38 -5.06 10.57
CA VAL A 70 -8.56 -4.53 9.21
C VAL A 70 -9.28 -5.56 8.34
N GLU A 71 -8.81 -6.81 8.31
CA GLU A 71 -9.43 -7.91 7.54
C GLU A 71 -10.89 -8.11 7.92
N LYS A 72 -11.20 -8.08 9.22
CA LYS A 72 -12.58 -8.16 9.71
C LYS A 72 -13.47 -7.02 9.22
N LYS A 73 -12.90 -5.81 9.03
CA LYS A 73 -13.65 -4.64 8.56
C LYS A 73 -13.82 -4.59 7.05
N THR A 74 -12.83 -5.07 6.31
CA THR A 74 -12.83 -4.98 4.84
C THR A 74 -13.39 -6.22 4.19
N GLY A 75 -13.37 -7.38 4.87
CA GLY A 75 -13.74 -8.67 4.30
C GLY A 75 -12.66 -9.30 3.41
N PHE A 76 -11.50 -8.65 3.28
CA PHE A 76 -10.36 -9.15 2.52
C PHE A 76 -9.29 -9.72 3.45
N GLU A 77 -8.48 -10.63 2.91
CA GLU A 77 -7.26 -11.09 3.55
C GLU A 77 -6.03 -10.39 2.99
N TYR A 78 -5.09 -10.07 3.87
CA TYR A 78 -3.82 -9.44 3.52
C TYR A 78 -2.67 -10.35 3.93
N ASN A 79 -1.55 -10.27 3.23
CA ASN A 79 -0.33 -11.01 3.58
C ASN A 79 0.91 -10.11 3.60
N PHE A 80 0.73 -8.82 3.29
CA PHE A 80 1.76 -7.80 3.30
C PHE A 80 1.22 -6.47 3.82
N VAL A 81 2.05 -5.71 4.52
CA VAL A 81 1.77 -4.31 4.87
C VAL A 81 3.02 -3.44 4.66
N LEU A 82 2.84 -2.33 3.96
CA LEU A 82 3.83 -1.26 3.88
C LEU A 82 3.51 -0.19 4.92
N LEU A 83 4.46 0.05 5.82
CA LEU A 83 4.39 1.13 6.79
C LEU A 83 5.15 2.34 6.24
N ASN A 84 4.48 3.49 6.19
CA ASN A 84 5.09 4.77 5.88
C ASN A 84 5.01 5.71 7.08
N PHE A 85 6.16 6.24 7.49
CA PHE A 85 6.28 7.26 8.53
C PHE A 85 6.65 8.61 7.91
N TYR A 86 5.75 9.58 8.08
CA TYR A 86 5.90 10.96 7.68
C TYR A 86 6.17 11.77 8.93
N GLU A 87 7.41 12.22 9.11
CA GLU A 87 7.82 12.97 10.32
C GLU A 87 7.13 14.33 10.43
N SER A 88 6.85 14.97 9.28
CA SER A 88 6.09 16.21 9.21
C SER A 88 5.44 16.37 7.83
N GLY A 89 4.75 17.49 7.65
CA GLY A 89 4.18 17.95 6.39
C GLY A 89 5.15 18.09 5.22
N HIS A 90 6.47 18.10 5.45
CA HIS A 90 7.48 18.15 4.37
C HIS A 90 7.58 16.83 3.60
N ALA A 91 7.36 15.71 4.29
CA ALA A 91 7.41 14.41 3.67
C ALA A 91 6.22 14.22 2.72
N LYS A 92 6.51 13.66 1.54
CA LYS A 92 5.57 13.47 0.43
C LYS A 92 5.73 12.11 -0.22
N ILE A 93 4.72 11.73 -0.98
CA ILE A 93 4.80 10.69 -2.01
C ILE A 93 4.19 11.26 -3.28
N GLY A 94 4.93 11.17 -4.39
CA GLY A 94 4.47 11.68 -5.69
C GLY A 94 3.28 10.89 -6.20
N ALA A 95 2.64 11.40 -7.26
CA ALA A 95 1.59 10.65 -7.94
C ALA A 95 2.13 9.31 -8.43
N HIS A 96 1.49 8.23 -8.01
CA HIS A 96 1.84 6.85 -8.38
C HIS A 96 0.59 5.99 -8.38
N LYS A 97 0.74 4.77 -8.90
CA LYS A 97 -0.23 3.69 -8.82
C LYS A 97 0.38 2.57 -7.99
N ASP A 98 -0.48 1.79 -7.34
CA ASP A 98 -0.12 0.52 -6.71
C ASP A 98 -0.54 -0.63 -7.67
N ASP A 99 0.03 -0.63 -8.87
CA ASP A 99 -0.28 -1.57 -9.96
C ASP A 99 0.84 -2.57 -10.23
N GLU A 100 1.69 -2.84 -9.23
CA GLU A 100 2.76 -3.81 -9.33
C GLU A 100 2.21 -5.21 -9.67
N ALA A 101 2.89 -5.93 -10.57
CA ALA A 101 2.45 -7.25 -11.05
C ALA A 101 2.36 -8.31 -9.93
N SER A 102 3.13 -8.12 -8.86
CA SER A 102 3.12 -8.98 -7.68
C SER A 102 1.86 -8.82 -6.82
N LEU A 103 1.04 -7.78 -7.03
CA LEU A 103 -0.18 -7.56 -6.26
C LEU A 103 -1.37 -8.29 -6.85
N ASP A 104 -2.16 -8.91 -5.99
CA ASP A 104 -3.49 -9.41 -6.33
C ASP A 104 -4.46 -8.23 -6.48
N GLN A 105 -4.72 -7.87 -7.73
CA GLN A 105 -5.58 -6.74 -8.11
C GLN A 105 -7.08 -7.02 -7.89
N SER A 106 -7.45 -8.25 -7.48
CA SER A 106 -8.82 -8.58 -7.07
C SER A 106 -9.09 -8.23 -5.59
N VAL A 107 -8.03 -7.93 -4.83
CA VAL A 107 -8.11 -7.56 -3.41
C VAL A 107 -7.85 -6.05 -3.24
N ASP A 108 -8.82 -5.36 -2.64
CA ASP A 108 -8.70 -3.91 -2.42
C ASP A 108 -7.61 -3.58 -1.40
N ILE A 109 -6.85 -2.51 -1.68
CA ILE A 109 -5.78 -2.02 -0.81
C ILE A 109 -6.39 -1.23 0.35
N ALA A 110 -6.08 -1.63 1.58
CA ALA A 110 -6.55 -0.95 2.79
C ALA A 110 -5.45 -0.09 3.41
N THR A 111 -5.70 1.21 3.58
CA THR A 111 -4.79 2.15 4.24
C THR A 111 -5.36 2.65 5.56
N LEU A 112 -4.76 2.21 6.66
CA LEU A 112 -5.07 2.69 8.02
C LEU A 112 -4.11 3.82 8.40
N SER A 113 -4.66 4.96 8.83
CA SER A 113 -3.88 6.14 9.20
C SER A 113 -3.84 6.38 10.71
N PHE A 114 -2.70 6.84 11.22
CA PHE A 114 -2.55 7.29 12.61
C PHE A 114 -1.76 8.60 12.66
N GLY A 115 -2.00 9.40 13.70
CA GLY A 115 -1.29 10.66 13.90
C GLY A 115 -1.90 11.81 13.10
N ALA A 116 -1.06 12.69 12.58
CA ALA A 116 -1.49 13.90 11.90
C ALA A 116 -2.37 13.60 10.68
N CYS A 117 -3.42 14.41 10.52
CA CYS A 117 -4.24 14.37 9.31
C CYS A 117 -3.42 14.82 8.09
N ARG A 118 -3.54 14.09 6.97
CA ARG A 118 -2.94 14.48 5.70
C ARG A 118 -3.92 14.21 4.58
N ASP A 119 -4.02 15.15 3.66
CA ASP A 119 -4.79 14.95 2.44
C ASP A 119 -4.05 14.08 1.43
N MET A 120 -4.75 13.08 0.91
CA MET A 120 -4.37 12.31 -0.25
C MET A 120 -5.19 12.80 -1.46
N ILE A 121 -4.50 12.99 -2.58
CA ILE A 121 -5.10 13.43 -3.85
C ILE A 121 -5.19 12.24 -4.78
N PHE A 122 -6.38 11.98 -5.29
CA PHE A 122 -6.68 10.95 -6.29
C PHE A 122 -6.93 11.61 -7.65
N SER A 123 -6.34 11.07 -8.71
CA SER A 123 -6.49 11.59 -10.07
C SER A 123 -6.61 10.47 -11.09
N LYS A 124 -7.58 10.61 -12.01
CA LYS A 124 -7.82 9.74 -13.17
C LYS A 124 -7.94 10.60 -14.43
N LYS A 125 -7.42 10.11 -15.56
CA LYS A 125 -7.45 10.86 -16.83
C LYS A 125 -8.89 11.13 -17.24
N GLY A 126 -9.21 12.39 -17.58
CA GLY A 126 -10.56 12.80 -17.96
C GLY A 126 -11.52 13.01 -16.79
N CYS A 127 -11.08 12.85 -15.55
CA CYS A 127 -11.88 13.10 -14.35
C CYS A 127 -11.29 14.25 -13.54
N LYS A 128 -12.14 14.92 -12.74
CA LYS A 128 -11.68 15.89 -11.74
C LYS A 128 -10.99 15.16 -10.59
N SER A 129 -9.83 15.68 -10.14
CA SER A 129 -9.14 15.13 -8.99
C SER A 129 -9.96 15.24 -7.71
N VAL A 130 -9.86 14.23 -6.86
CA VAL A 130 -10.55 14.14 -5.57
C VAL A 130 -9.53 14.28 -4.45
N ARG A 131 -9.90 15.02 -3.40
CA ARG A 131 -9.08 15.23 -2.21
C ARG A 131 -9.75 14.53 -1.03
N GLN A 132 -9.05 13.61 -0.39
CA GLN A 132 -9.53 12.87 0.78
C GLN A 132 -8.63 13.17 1.98
N ALA A 133 -9.22 13.69 3.06
CA ALA A 133 -8.52 13.84 4.34
C ALA A 133 -8.37 12.47 5.01
N LEU A 134 -7.15 12.13 5.43
CA LEU A 134 -6.84 10.88 6.14
C LEU A 134 -6.53 11.18 7.61
N GLU A 135 -7.58 11.15 8.43
CA GLU A 135 -7.53 11.45 9.86
C GLU A 135 -6.97 10.29 10.69
N ALA A 136 -6.63 10.57 11.95
CA ALA A 136 -6.22 9.53 12.89
C ALA A 136 -7.31 8.47 13.07
N GLY A 137 -6.98 7.22 12.77
CA GLY A 137 -7.89 6.07 12.84
C GLY A 137 -8.77 5.87 11.61
N SER A 138 -8.66 6.72 10.58
CA SER A 138 -9.39 6.50 9.32
C SER A 138 -8.85 5.26 8.60
N LEU A 139 -9.75 4.42 8.10
CA LEU A 139 -9.46 3.30 7.22
C LEU A 139 -9.98 3.65 5.82
N LEU A 140 -9.07 3.84 4.87
CA LEU A 140 -9.38 4.06 3.47
C LEU A 140 -9.25 2.73 2.72
N LEU A 141 -10.27 2.34 1.97
CA LEU A 141 -10.22 1.20 1.06
C LEU A 141 -10.13 1.71 -0.38
N MET A 142 -9.14 1.25 -1.13
CA MET A 142 -8.88 1.69 -2.50
C MET A 142 -9.03 0.51 -3.47
N ASN A 143 -9.82 0.72 -4.52
CA ASN A 143 -10.00 -0.19 -5.64
C ASN A 143 -9.42 0.41 -6.95
N GLU A 144 -9.39 -0.38 -8.02
CA GLU A 144 -8.99 0.06 -9.37
C GLU A 144 -7.60 0.75 -9.45
N GLN A 145 -6.58 0.14 -8.82
CA GLN A 145 -5.23 0.74 -8.75
C GLN A 145 -4.61 1.06 -10.11
N LYS A 146 -5.02 0.33 -11.17
CA LYS A 146 -4.57 0.54 -12.55
C LYS A 146 -5.11 1.83 -13.17
N GLU A 147 -6.22 2.36 -12.70
CA GLU A 147 -6.89 3.51 -13.31
C GLU A 147 -6.61 4.82 -12.57
N TRP A 148 -6.38 4.74 -11.26
CA TRP A 148 -6.22 5.91 -10.39
C TRP A 148 -4.78 6.08 -9.94
N THR A 149 -4.29 7.31 -10.06
CA THR A 149 -3.08 7.73 -9.34
C THR A 149 -3.44 8.36 -8.01
N HIS A 150 -2.58 8.17 -7.02
CA HIS A 150 -2.72 8.85 -5.74
C HIS A 150 -1.40 9.46 -5.26
N ALA A 151 -1.50 10.56 -4.50
CA ALA A 151 -0.35 11.32 -4.01
C ALA A 151 -0.63 11.93 -2.63
N ILE A 152 0.43 12.13 -1.85
CA ILE A 152 0.39 13.01 -0.66
C ILE A 152 1.40 14.13 -0.91
N HIS A 153 0.92 15.32 -1.22
CA HIS A 153 1.76 16.50 -1.41
C HIS A 153 2.27 17.08 -0.08
N PRO A 154 3.35 17.90 -0.11
CA PRO A 154 3.78 18.64 1.07
C PRO A 154 2.67 19.52 1.63
N GLN A 155 2.48 19.49 2.94
CA GLN A 155 1.52 20.31 3.68
C GLN A 155 2.27 20.98 4.82
N LEU A 156 3.00 22.06 4.52
CA LEU A 156 4.04 22.62 5.40
C LEU A 156 3.53 23.11 6.76
N CYS A 157 2.22 23.33 6.91
CA CYS A 157 1.58 23.64 8.18
C CYS A 157 1.53 22.45 9.15
N VAL A 158 1.53 21.21 8.66
CA VAL A 158 1.50 20.01 9.50
C VAL A 158 2.88 19.77 10.12
N LYS A 159 2.99 19.86 11.44
CA LYS A 159 4.26 19.67 12.17
C LYS A 159 4.33 18.31 12.85
N GLU A 160 3.18 17.70 13.07
CA GLU A 160 3.03 16.44 13.76
C GLU A 160 3.26 15.25 12.81
N PRO A 161 3.77 14.12 13.35
CA PRO A 161 4.03 12.94 12.56
C PRO A 161 2.74 12.18 12.18
N ARG A 162 2.78 11.51 11.04
CA ARG A 162 1.75 10.57 10.55
C ARG A 162 2.35 9.21 10.24
N ILE A 163 1.62 8.16 10.59
CA ILE A 163 1.91 6.78 10.18
C ILE A 163 0.76 6.31 9.29
N SER A 164 1.10 5.64 8.18
CA SER A 164 0.12 4.85 7.42
C SER A 164 0.56 3.42 7.29
N LEU A 165 -0.40 2.51 7.46
CA LEU A 165 -0.28 1.08 7.21
C LEU A 165 -1.10 0.76 5.97
N THR A 166 -0.42 0.41 4.88
CA THR A 166 -1.05 0.07 3.60
C THR A 166 -0.97 -1.43 3.41
N PHE A 167 -2.09 -2.11 3.67
CA PHE A 167 -2.24 -3.55 3.58
C PHE A 167 -2.53 -3.98 2.15
N ARG A 168 -1.86 -5.04 1.71
CA ARG A 168 -1.91 -5.57 0.35
C ARG A 168 -1.94 -7.09 0.38
N ARG A 169 -2.49 -7.69 -0.68
CA ARG A 169 -2.34 -9.11 -0.99
C ARG A 169 -1.33 -9.23 -2.13
N VAL A 170 -0.26 -9.96 -1.87
CA VAL A 170 0.83 -10.23 -2.81
C VAL A 170 0.71 -11.68 -3.24
N TRP A 171 0.86 -11.96 -4.53
CA TRP A 171 0.95 -13.33 -5.03
C TRP A 171 2.22 -13.98 -4.50
N ALA A 172 2.12 -15.23 -4.03
CA ALA A 172 3.32 -16.04 -3.84
C ALA A 172 3.96 -16.28 -5.21
N SER A 173 5.29 -16.36 -5.29
CA SER A 173 6.03 -16.58 -6.53
C SER A 173 5.54 -17.80 -7.33
N LEU A 174 5.02 -18.84 -6.65
CA LEU A 174 4.40 -20.01 -7.28
C LEU A 174 2.98 -19.75 -7.83
N GLN A 175 2.22 -18.87 -7.19
CA GLN A 175 0.85 -18.54 -7.63
C GLN A 175 0.89 -17.63 -8.85
N GLN A 176 1.87 -16.72 -8.90
CA GLN A 176 2.08 -15.84 -10.06
C GLN A 176 2.33 -16.65 -11.35
N SER A 177 3.12 -17.72 -11.29
CA SER A 177 3.37 -18.59 -12.46
C SER A 177 2.15 -19.43 -12.84
N LEU A 178 1.35 -19.88 -11.88
CA LEU A 178 0.10 -20.60 -12.14
C LEU A 178 -0.96 -19.69 -12.78
N ASP A 179 -1.13 -18.45 -12.29
CA ASP A 179 -2.10 -17.50 -12.82
C ASP A 179 -1.67 -16.90 -14.17
N GLU A 180 -0.36 -16.77 -14.42
CA GLU A 180 0.18 -16.47 -15.76
C GLU A 180 -0.10 -17.62 -16.73
N MET A 181 0.11 -18.87 -16.30
CA MET A 181 -0.22 -20.05 -17.09
C MET A 181 -1.73 -20.13 -17.37
N GLU A 182 -2.62 -19.96 -16.40
CA GLU A 182 -4.08 -19.99 -16.65
C GLU A 182 -4.56 -18.90 -17.63
N ARG A 183 -3.93 -17.73 -17.62
CA ARG A 183 -4.21 -16.66 -18.59
C ARG A 183 -3.78 -17.02 -20.01
N ASP A 184 -2.64 -17.69 -20.18
CA ASP A 184 -2.17 -18.14 -21.49
C ASP A 184 -2.96 -19.35 -22.03
N TYR A 185 -3.54 -20.18 -21.15
CA TYR A 185 -4.38 -21.32 -21.53
C TYR A 185 -5.87 -20.98 -21.63
N SER A 186 -6.27 -19.73 -21.41
CA SER A 186 -7.65 -19.28 -21.66
C SER A 186 -7.95 -19.29 -23.17
N ILE A 187 -8.58 -20.38 -23.62
CA ILE A 187 -9.00 -20.58 -25.01
C ILE A 187 -9.87 -19.38 -25.43
N PRO A 188 -9.51 -18.63 -26.49
CA PRO A 188 -10.36 -17.55 -26.96
C PRO A 188 -11.72 -18.13 -27.36
N PRO A 189 -12.84 -17.46 -27.03
CA PRO A 189 -14.16 -17.97 -27.37
C PRO A 189 -14.21 -18.24 -28.87
N CYS A 190 -14.48 -19.51 -29.21
CA CYS A 190 -14.54 -20.00 -30.58
C CYS A 190 -15.47 -19.08 -31.38
N LYS A 191 -14.90 -18.32 -32.33
CA LYS A 191 -15.69 -17.46 -33.22
C LYS A 191 -16.66 -18.37 -33.95
N ARG A 192 -17.95 -18.29 -33.61
CA ARG A 192 -19.04 -18.94 -34.36
C ARG A 192 -18.89 -18.53 -35.82
N LEU A 193 -18.44 -19.48 -36.65
CA LEU A 193 -18.54 -19.38 -38.11
C LEU A 193 -20.01 -19.12 -38.43
N ARG A 194 -20.31 -17.92 -38.95
CA ARG A 194 -21.60 -17.66 -39.58
C ARG A 194 -21.69 -18.58 -40.79
N ARG A 195 -22.67 -19.47 -40.77
CA ARG A 195 -23.11 -20.20 -41.96
C ARG A 195 -23.87 -19.21 -42.83
N GLU A 196 -23.36 -18.94 -44.01
CA GLU A 196 -24.13 -18.49 -45.17
C GLU A 196 -24.35 -19.71 -46.08
#